data_AF-A0A508AM78-F1
#
_entry.id   AF-A0A508AM78-F1
#
_cell.length_a   1.000
_cell.length_b   1.000
_cell.length_c   1.000
_cell.angle_alpha   90.00
_cell.angle_beta   90.00
_cell.angle_gamma   90.00
#
_symmetry.space_group_name_H-M   'P 1'
#
loop_
_entity.id
_entity.type
_entity.pdbx_description
1 polymer ?
#
loop_
_entity_poly.entity_id
_entity_poly.type
_entity_poly.pdbx_seq_one_letter_code
_entity_poly.pdbx_strand_id
1 'polypeptide(L)' 'MDMPPISKAEAIAAYGGNASALANALRITPSAVYQWPEGPIQERHALKLRFVLKPDVFGPTQDAPTPEAA' A
#
# COMPACT_ATOMS: atom_id res chain seq x y z
N MET A 1 -3.87 16.86 1.64
CA MET A 1 -3.51 15.83 0.64
C MET A 1 -4.43 14.66 0.87
N ASP A 2 -5.43 14.48 0.02
CA ASP A 2 -6.30 13.29 0.08
C ASP A 2 -5.50 12.13 -0.50
N MET A 3 -4.87 11.34 0.36
CA MET A 3 -4.12 10.15 -0.06
C MET A 3 -5.11 8.99 -0.16
N PRO A 4 -5.23 8.34 -1.33
CA PRO A 4 -6.21 7.27 -1.50
C PRO A 4 -5.96 6.16 -0.48
N PRO A 5 -7.00 5.72 0.26
CA PRO A 5 -6.88 4.63 1.20
C PRO A 5 -6.46 3.34 0.48
N ILE A 6 -5.51 2.60 1.06
CA ILE A 6 -5.08 1.31 0.52
C ILE A 6 -5.97 0.22 1.13
N SER A 7 -6.69 -0.51 0.29
CA SER A 7 -7.52 -1.62 0.74
C SER A 7 -6.69 -2.88 0.99
N LYS A 8 -7.19 -3.79 1.85
CA LYS A 8 -6.56 -5.11 2.06
C LYS A 8 -6.34 -5.87 0.75
N ALA A 9 -7.36 -5.89 -0.12
CA ALA A 9 -7.30 -6.57 -1.40
C ALA A 9 -6.20 -6.00 -2.31
N GLU A 10 -6.08 -4.68 -2.41
CA GLU A 10 -5.03 -4.01 -3.18
C GLU A 10 -3.64 -4.31 -2.61
N ALA A 11 -3.48 -4.25 -1.29
CA ALA A 11 -2.22 -4.59 -0.63
C ALA A 11 -1.80 -6.03 -0.94
N ILE A 12 -2.72 -6.99 -0.89
CA ILE A 12 -2.44 -8.40 -1.20
C ILE A 12 -2.15 -8.58 -2.70
N ALA A 13 -2.91 -7.92 -3.57
CA ALA A 13 -2.71 -7.96 -5.03
C ALA A 13 -1.32 -7.44 -5.43
N ALA A 14 -0.84 -6.38 -4.79
CA ALA A 14 0.50 -5.85 -5.01
C ALA A 14 1.63 -6.84 -4.66
N TYR A 15 1.33 -7.87 -3.86
CA TYR A 15 2.25 -8.97 -3.53
C TYR A 15 1.91 -10.27 -4.29
N GLY A 16 1.30 -10.15 -5.48
CA GLY A 16 0.97 -11.30 -6.33
C GLY A 16 -0.17 -12.14 -5.78
N GLY A 17 -1.09 -11.53 -5.03
CA GLY A 17 -2.20 -12.23 -4.39
C GLY A 17 -1.80 -12.98 -3.11
N ASN A 18 -0.58 -12.79 -2.60
CA ASN A 18 -0.05 -13.55 -1.48
C ASN A 18 0.00 -12.73 -0.18
N ALA A 19 -0.95 -13.01 0.73
CA ALA A 19 -1.02 -12.39 2.05
C ALA A 19 0.21 -12.68 2.93
N SER A 20 0.85 -13.84 2.78
CA SER A 20 2.05 -14.19 3.54
C SER A 20 3.27 -13.40 3.07
N ALA A 21 3.39 -13.12 1.77
CA ALA A 21 4.45 -12.28 1.24
C ALA A 21 4.33 -10.82 1.73
N LEU A 22 3.09 -10.30 1.76
CA LEU A 22 2.78 -9.01 2.35
C LEU A 22 3.13 -8.97 3.85
N ALA A 23 2.73 -9.99 4.61
CA ALA A 23 3.01 -10.09 6.04
C ALA A 23 4.52 -10.08 6.33
N ASN A 24 5.30 -10.86 5.56
CA ASN A 24 6.76 -10.90 5.66
C ASN A 24 7.39 -9.52 5.40
N ALA A 25 6.94 -8.81 4.35
CA ALA A 25 7.45 -7.48 4.03
C ALA A 25 7.10 -6.44 5.12
N LEU A 26 5.91 -6.54 5.70
CA LEU A 26 5.47 -5.68 6.79
C LEU A 26 6.08 -6.06 8.15
N ARG A 27 6.70 -7.25 8.25
CA ARG A 27 7.18 -7.89 9.49
C ARG A 27 6.07 -8.09 10.52
N ILE A 28 4.93 -8.57 10.05
CA ILE A 28 3.78 -8.98 10.87
C ILE A 28 3.46 -10.45 10.60
N THR A 29 2.58 -11.05 11.40
CA THR A 29 2.13 -12.41 11.15
C THR A 29 1.13 -12.47 9.98
N PRO A 30 1.06 -13.57 9.22
CA PRO A 30 0.04 -13.75 8.19
C PRO A 30 -1.37 -13.62 8.75
N SER A 31 -1.61 -14.13 9.97
CA SER A 31 -2.89 -13.98 10.68
C SER A 31 -3.30 -12.53 10.87
N ALA A 32 -2.35 -11.62 11.11
CA ALA A 32 -2.65 -10.19 11.23
C ALA A 32 -3.21 -9.60 9.92
N VAL A 33 -2.67 -10.01 8.75
CA VAL A 33 -3.18 -9.61 7.44
C VAL A 33 -4.59 -10.15 7.21
N TYR A 34 -4.87 -11.40 7.60
CA TYR A 34 -6.21 -11.97 7.51
C TYR A 34 -7.23 -11.25 8.40
N GLN A 35 -6.81 -10.76 9.57
CA GLN A 35 -7.66 -10.02 10.52
C GLN A 35 -7.86 -8.55 10.15
N TRP A 36 -7.24 -8.04 9.09
CA TRP A 36 -7.54 -6.69 8.64
C TRP A 36 -9.00 -6.55 8.18
N PRO A 37 -9.60 -5.38 8.43
CA PRO A 37 -10.94 -5.08 7.94
C PRO A 37 -10.96 -5.12 6.40
N GLU A 38 -12.14 -5.34 5.82
CA GLU A 38 -12.31 -5.33 4.36
C GLU A 38 -12.07 -3.95 3.73
N GLY A 39 -12.12 -2.88 4.54
CA GLY A 39 -11.87 -1.50 4.12
C GLY A 39 -10.39 -1.09 4.16
N PRO A 40 -10.10 0.19 4.46
CA PRO A 40 -8.74 0.70 4.50
C PRO A 40 -7.92 -0.04 5.56
N ILE A 41 -6.72 -0.46 5.18
CA ILE A 41 -5.75 -0.96 6.14
C ILE A 41 -5.31 0.17 7.07
N GLN A 42 -4.77 -0.18 8.24
CA GLN A 42 -4.26 0.82 9.17
C GLN A 42 -3.24 1.73 8.50
N GLU A 43 -3.35 3.04 8.77
CA GLU A 43 -2.54 4.08 8.15
C GLU A 43 -1.04 3.78 8.24
N ARG A 44 -0.55 3.26 9.38
CA ARG A 44 0.84 2.83 9.54
C ARG A 44 1.30 1.85 8.46
N HIS A 45 0.47 0.88 8.11
CA HIS A 45 0.80 -0.10 7.06
C HIS A 45 0.67 0.52 5.67
N ALA A 46 -0.34 1.36 5.45
CA ALA A 46 -0.53 2.08 4.21
C ALA A 46 0.67 2.98 3.88
N LEU A 47 1.15 3.76 4.86
CA LEU A 47 2.33 4.61 4.72
C LEU A 47 3.59 3.80 4.43
N LYS A 48 3.78 2.67 5.11
CA LYS A 48 4.93 1.79 4.87
C LYS A 48 4.89 1.17 3.46
N LEU A 49 3.72 0.78 2.98
CA LEU A 49 3.54 0.32 1.61
C LEU A 49 3.86 1.43 0.60
N ARG A 50 3.35 2.64 0.86
CA ARG A 50 3.46 3.82 -0.01
C ARG A 50 4.85 4.41 -0.12
N PHE A 51 5.63 4.41 0.96
CA PHE A 51 6.91 5.13 0.98
C PHE A 51 8.13 4.22 1.13
N VAL A 52 7.96 2.97 1.57
CA VAL A 52 9.09 2.09 1.90
C VAL A 52 9.09 0.83 1.04
N LEU A 53 7.96 0.16 0.91
CA LEU A 53 7.92 -1.18 0.31
C LEU A 53 7.63 -1.16 -1.19
N LYS A 54 6.60 -0.42 -1.61
CA LYS A 54 6.12 -0.38 -2.99
C LYS A 54 5.69 1.05 -3.37
N PRO A 55 6.61 2.03 -3.36
CA PRO A 55 6.31 3.39 -3.77
C PRO A 55 5.86 3.48 -5.23
N ASP A 56 6.30 2.59 -6.12
CA ASP A 56 5.86 2.58 -7.51
C ASP A 56 4.39 2.16 -7.68
N VAL A 57 3.83 1.42 -6.73
CA VAL A 57 2.44 0.93 -6.78
C VAL A 57 1.51 1.85 -5.99
N PHE A 58 1.94 2.25 -4.80
CA PHE A 58 1.11 2.98 -3.85
C PHE A 58 1.52 4.42 -3.65
N GLY A 59 2.61 4.86 -4.27
CA GLY A 59 3.20 6.18 -4.13
C GLY A 59 2.20 7.31 -4.34
N PRO A 60 2.54 8.55 -3.96
CA PRO A 60 1.76 9.69 -4.40
C PRO A 60 1.65 9.59 -5.93
N THR A 61 0.42 9.40 -6.44
CA THR A 61 0.16 9.55 -7.87
C THR A 61 0.64 10.96 -8.17
N GLN A 62 1.76 11.08 -8.87
CA GLN A 62 2.21 12.36 -9.40
C GLN A 62 1.23 12.71 -10.53
N ASP A 63 0.00 13.04 -10.17
CA ASP A 63 -0.83 13.96 -10.93
C ASP A 63 -0.48 15.36 -10.44
N ALA A 64 0.78 15.72 -10.69
CA ALA A 64 1.08 17.05 -11.13
C ALA A 64 1.66 16.81 -12.52
N PRO A 65 1.04 17.26 -13.62
CA PRO A 65 1.86 17.57 -14.77
C PRO A 65 2.95 18.50 -14.22
N THR A 66 4.19 18.26 -14.57
CA THR A 66 5.18 19.33 -14.57
C THR A 66 4.90 20.11 -15.85
N PRO A 67 4.13 21.22 -15.87
CA PRO A 67 4.24 22.19 -16.93
C PRO A 67 5.50 23.00 -16.66
N GLU A 68 6.66 22.44 -17.00
CA GLU A 68 7.92 23.17 -17.04
C GLU A 68 8.75 22.46 -18.09
N ALA A 69 9.29 23.06 -19.14
CA ALA A 69 9.31 24.38 -19.78
C ALA A 69 10.06 24.08 -21.12
N ALA A 70 10.05 24.80 -22.23
CA ALA A 70 9.68 26.14 -22.65
C ALA A 70 9.53 26.09 -24.18
#